data_AF-A0A947S9J0-F1
#
_entry.id   AF-A0A947S9J0-F1
#
_cell.length_a   1.000
_cell.length_b   1.000
_cell.length_c   1.000
_cell.angle_alpha   90.00
_cell.angle_beta   90.00
_cell.angle_gamma   90.00
#
_symmetry.space_group_name_H-M   'P 1'
#
loop_
_entity.id
_entity.type
_entity.pdbx_description
1 polymer ?
#
loop_
_entity_poly.entity_id
_entity_poly.type
_entity_poly.pdbx_seq_one_letter_code
_entity_poly.pdbx_strand_id
1 'polypeptide(L)'
;MLDTIESLIEEDSPKSYPEVSEPMQESIDTEEDIKTAILRKALETREKSGASKLALYTACNSLTVDSLVHLNLEALKSEEAAEKLTEEVNRFTRVVKVYNEGMGNRWEDIKNGLFAEAAVAISLKQLGFEVYLPDFEDDTVGNIDLVVKDPNETQVPYVLPIQVKSSSNIKSVVVGRIDNKDFTILEDIESKWDFGKPHQNNNSAERLEKLQKKLAHTSYSMLEYLASLKNKTTKRIIPIAVIVPGGEGSENPMFSMRTATPVGKTFEEGSFASEIYDQLEKIIYKEEGVNE
;
A
#
# COMPACT_ATOMS: atom_id res chain seq x y z
N MET A 1 10.95 9.92 9.54
CA MET A 1 9.98 11.02 9.32
C MET A 1 8.95 10.44 8.35
N LEU A 2 7.66 10.75 8.46
CA LEU A 2 6.72 10.41 7.38
C LEU A 2 6.98 11.43 6.27
N ASP A 3 7.29 10.96 5.07
CA ASP A 3 7.67 11.82 3.95
C ASP A 3 6.39 12.20 3.18
N THR A 4 6.16 13.50 3.02
CA THR A 4 4.97 14.01 2.32
C THR A 4 5.22 14.00 0.82
N ILE A 5 4.18 13.81 0.00
CA ILE A 5 4.33 13.92 -1.46
C ILE A 5 4.91 15.29 -1.86
N GLU A 6 4.51 16.35 -1.17
CA GLU A 6 5.06 17.70 -1.37
C GLU A 6 6.58 17.74 -1.13
N SER A 7 7.08 17.11 -0.06
CA SER A 7 8.52 17.05 0.22
C SER A 7 9.30 16.28 -0.84
N LEU A 8 8.75 15.17 -1.35
CA LEU A 8 9.36 14.36 -2.42
C LEU A 8 9.34 15.09 -3.76
N ILE A 9 8.38 15.99 -3.96
CA ILE A 9 8.22 16.84 -5.15
C ILE A 9 9.21 17.98 -5.18
N GLU A 10 9.54 18.58 -4.02
CA GLU A 10 10.37 19.80 -3.90
C GLU A 10 11.90 19.53 -3.89
N GLU A 11 12.36 18.29 -3.66
CA GLU A 11 13.80 18.00 -3.61
C GLU A 11 14.47 17.96 -5.00
N ASP A 12 15.34 18.96 -5.26
CA ASP A 12 16.26 19.10 -6.41
C ASP A 12 17.73 18.73 -6.07
N SER A 13 18.00 18.17 -4.89
CA SER A 13 19.35 17.81 -4.44
C SER A 13 19.29 16.73 -3.35
N PRO A 14 20.22 15.76 -3.32
CA PRO A 14 20.18 14.68 -2.34
C PRO A 14 20.49 15.27 -0.97
N LYS A 15 19.47 15.53 -0.16
CA LYS A 15 19.67 15.51 1.28
C LYS A 15 20.02 14.07 1.59
N SER A 16 21.27 13.82 1.97
CA SER A 16 21.67 12.57 2.57
C SER A 16 20.64 12.26 3.65
N TYR A 17 19.83 11.24 3.39
CA TYR A 17 18.86 10.74 4.35
C TYR A 17 19.58 10.47 5.66
N PRO A 18 18.92 10.58 6.82
CA PRO A 18 19.33 9.70 7.89
C PRO A 18 19.24 8.29 7.29
N GLU A 19 20.40 7.64 7.12
CA GLU A 19 20.43 6.18 7.26
C GLU A 19 19.48 5.85 8.40
N VAL A 20 18.60 4.87 8.19
CA VAL A 20 17.80 4.29 9.26
C VAL A 20 18.73 4.23 10.45
N SER A 21 18.49 5.11 11.44
CA SER A 21 19.31 5.12 12.64
C SER A 21 19.37 3.67 13.06
N GLU A 22 20.60 3.14 13.21
CA GLU A 22 20.83 1.76 13.64
C GLU A 22 19.70 1.39 14.59
N PRO A 23 19.02 0.24 14.38
CA PRO A 23 17.88 -0.11 15.19
C PRO A 23 18.27 0.15 16.63
N MET A 24 17.47 0.96 17.34
CA MET A 24 17.60 0.97 18.79
C MET A 24 17.52 -0.49 19.17
N GLN A 25 18.67 -1.07 19.53
CA GLN A 25 18.82 -2.39 20.13
C GLN A 25 18.24 -2.32 21.56
N GLU A 26 17.03 -1.78 21.69
CA GLU A 26 16.19 -2.08 22.83
C GLU A 26 15.45 -3.33 22.42
N SER A 27 15.90 -4.46 22.96
CA SER A 27 15.23 -5.76 22.87
C SER A 27 13.75 -5.59 23.22
N ILE A 28 12.87 -5.60 22.21
CA ILE A 28 11.43 -5.39 22.37
C ILE A 28 10.79 -6.72 22.82
N ASP A 29 11.09 -7.11 24.05
CA ASP A 29 10.78 -8.45 24.55
C ASP A 29 9.33 -8.64 25.06
N THR A 30 8.52 -7.58 25.25
CA THR A 30 7.16 -7.74 25.82
C THR A 30 6.01 -7.01 25.09
N GLU A 31 4.81 -7.61 25.05
CA GLU A 31 3.60 -7.06 24.40
C GLU A 31 3.31 -5.59 24.83
N GLU A 32 3.74 -5.23 26.03
CA GLU A 32 3.64 -3.90 26.61
C GLU A 32 4.61 -2.90 25.96
N ASP A 33 5.80 -3.33 25.52
CA ASP A 33 6.79 -2.48 24.84
C ASP A 33 6.38 -2.12 23.41
N ILE A 34 5.79 -3.07 22.66
CA ILE A 34 5.24 -2.79 21.32
C ILE A 34 4.04 -1.84 21.43
N LYS A 35 3.14 -2.10 22.39
CA LYS A 35 2.03 -1.19 22.69
C LYS A 35 2.56 0.20 23.02
N THR A 36 3.61 0.30 23.82
CA THR A 36 4.22 1.57 24.26
C THR A 36 4.96 2.29 23.13
N ALA A 37 5.64 1.60 22.23
CA ALA A 37 6.31 2.22 21.09
C ALA A 37 5.31 2.78 20.05
N ILE A 38 4.27 2.00 19.71
CA ILE A 38 3.18 2.46 18.84
C ILE A 38 2.40 3.59 19.54
N LEU A 39 2.08 3.44 20.84
CA LEU A 39 1.42 4.51 21.61
C LEU A 39 2.26 5.77 21.64
N ARG A 40 3.55 5.66 21.97
CA ARG A 40 4.42 6.82 22.15
C ARG A 40 4.52 7.59 20.85
N LYS A 41 4.69 6.92 19.72
CA LYS A 41 4.77 7.56 18.41
C LYS A 41 3.42 8.17 17.98
N ALA A 42 2.31 7.46 18.19
CA ALA A 42 0.96 7.98 17.91
C ALA A 42 0.54 9.12 18.86
N LEU A 43 0.99 9.09 20.12
CA LEU A 43 0.73 10.10 21.14
C LEU A 43 1.65 11.32 20.99
N GLU A 44 2.91 11.15 20.57
CA GLU A 44 3.79 12.25 20.17
C GLU A 44 3.20 12.99 18.95
N THR A 45 2.60 12.25 18.01
CA THR A 45 1.81 12.84 16.93
C THR A 45 0.59 13.58 17.48
N ARG A 46 -0.13 13.02 18.47
CA ARG A 46 -1.30 13.64 19.12
C ARG A 46 -0.97 14.94 19.88
N GLU A 47 0.10 14.95 20.68
CA GLU A 47 0.51 16.10 21.48
C GLU A 47 0.98 17.27 20.62
N LYS A 48 1.56 16.98 19.45
CA LYS A 48 1.97 18.02 18.49
C LYS A 48 0.81 18.58 17.65
N SER A 49 -0.33 17.88 17.55
CA SER A 49 -1.36 18.19 16.53
C SER A 49 -2.79 18.41 17.02
N GLY A 50 -3.15 18.06 18.27
CA GLY A 50 -4.56 18.10 18.70
C GLY A 50 -5.47 17.12 17.92
N ALA A 51 -4.89 16.05 17.38
CA ALA A 51 -5.47 15.14 16.40
C ALA A 51 -6.80 14.47 16.80
N SER A 52 -7.68 14.31 15.80
CA SER A 52 -8.95 13.59 15.89
C SER A 52 -8.77 12.06 15.98
N LYS A 53 -9.81 11.33 16.38
CA LYS A 53 -9.81 9.84 16.41
C LYS A 53 -9.42 9.23 15.05
N LEU A 54 -9.74 9.92 13.95
CA LEU A 54 -9.40 9.52 12.59
C LEU A 54 -7.88 9.59 12.33
N ALA A 55 -7.22 10.66 12.78
CA ALA A 55 -5.77 10.82 12.62
C ALA A 55 -4.97 9.78 13.42
N LEU A 56 -5.43 9.40 14.61
CA LEU A 56 -4.83 8.28 15.36
C LEU A 56 -4.97 6.96 14.61
N TYR A 57 -6.14 6.73 13.99
CA TYR A 57 -6.39 5.52 13.21
C TYR A 57 -5.47 5.44 11.98
N THR A 58 -5.41 6.50 11.17
CA THR A 58 -4.50 6.59 10.03
C THR A 58 -3.05 6.33 10.47
N ALA A 59 -2.58 7.00 11.51
CA ALA A 59 -1.21 6.82 12.00
C ALA A 59 -0.93 5.37 12.45
N CYS A 60 -1.86 4.74 13.17
CA CYS A 60 -1.73 3.34 13.57
C CYS A 60 -1.69 2.40 12.36
N ASN A 61 -2.51 2.65 11.34
CA ASN A 61 -2.52 1.85 10.12
C ASN A 61 -1.21 1.96 9.36
N SER A 62 -0.73 3.18 9.11
CA SER A 62 0.56 3.41 8.44
C SER A 62 1.70 2.72 9.20
N LEU A 63 1.76 2.90 10.52
CA LEU A 63 2.79 2.21 11.35
C LEU A 63 2.68 0.69 11.29
N THR A 64 1.47 0.15 11.12
CA THR A 64 1.26 -1.28 10.95
C THR A 64 1.85 -1.75 9.62
N VAL A 65 1.51 -1.07 8.52
CA VAL A 65 2.07 -1.39 7.20
C VAL A 65 3.59 -1.29 7.22
N ASP A 66 4.15 -0.24 7.83
CA ASP A 66 5.61 -0.06 8.00
C ASP A 66 6.26 -1.27 8.70
N SER A 67 5.67 -1.66 9.85
CA SER A 67 6.17 -2.75 10.67
C SER A 67 6.10 -4.08 9.92
N LEU A 68 5.01 -4.34 9.20
CA LEU A 68 4.85 -5.54 8.37
C LEU A 68 5.89 -5.59 7.26
N VAL A 69 6.14 -4.47 6.57
CA VAL A 69 7.16 -4.37 5.52
C VAL A 69 8.55 -4.66 6.11
N HIS A 70 8.90 -4.03 7.23
CA HIS A 70 10.19 -4.22 7.87
C HIS A 70 10.43 -5.66 8.29
N LEU A 71 9.49 -6.25 9.03
CA LEU A 71 9.58 -7.64 9.49
C LEU A 71 9.73 -8.63 8.32
N ASN A 72 9.00 -8.41 7.22
CA ASN A 72 9.13 -9.27 6.03
C ASN A 72 10.50 -9.11 5.37
N LEU A 73 11.02 -7.89 5.22
CA LEU A 73 12.33 -7.68 4.62
C LEU A 73 13.46 -8.23 5.50
N GLU A 74 13.31 -8.22 6.82
CA GLU A 74 14.24 -8.88 7.73
C GLU A 74 14.17 -10.40 7.63
N ALA A 75 12.97 -10.96 7.52
CA ALA A 75 12.76 -12.40 7.31
C ALA A 75 13.42 -12.93 6.03
N LEU A 76 13.63 -12.08 5.01
CA LEU A 76 14.36 -12.46 3.80
C LEU A 76 15.89 -12.58 4.01
N LYS A 77 16.43 -12.08 5.13
CA LYS A 77 17.88 -12.08 5.40
C LYS A 77 18.37 -13.38 6.04
N SER A 78 17.53 -14.13 6.76
CA SER A 78 17.91 -15.40 7.39
C SER A 78 16.71 -16.30 7.70
N GLU A 79 16.95 -17.61 7.80
CA GLU A 79 15.91 -18.60 8.18
C GLU A 79 15.38 -18.34 9.61
N GLU A 80 16.24 -17.95 10.55
CA GLU A 80 15.83 -17.62 11.92
C GLU A 80 14.84 -16.44 11.96
N ALA A 81 15.04 -15.43 11.10
CA ALA A 81 14.12 -14.29 11.01
C ALA A 81 12.77 -14.71 10.39
N ALA A 82 12.79 -15.65 9.44
CA ALA A 82 11.56 -16.19 8.84
C ALA A 82 10.70 -16.97 9.84
N GLU A 83 11.31 -17.72 10.76
CA GLU A 83 10.58 -18.45 11.80
C GLU A 83 9.89 -17.50 12.79
N LYS A 84 10.53 -16.38 13.15
CA LYS A 84 9.99 -15.37 14.09
C LYS A 84 8.92 -14.46 13.46
N LEU A 85 8.91 -14.32 12.14
CA LEU A 85 7.99 -13.44 11.40
C LEU A 85 6.52 -13.65 11.77
N THR A 86 6.08 -14.91 11.81
CA THR A 86 4.67 -15.23 12.07
C THR A 86 4.25 -14.83 13.50
N GLU A 87 5.13 -15.01 14.48
CA GLU A 87 4.86 -14.65 15.87
C GLU A 87 4.75 -13.13 16.04
N GLU A 88 5.71 -12.39 15.49
CA GLU A 88 5.72 -10.93 15.55
C GLU A 88 4.52 -10.33 14.81
N VAL A 89 4.23 -10.79 13.59
CA VAL A 89 3.03 -10.31 12.86
C VAL A 89 1.77 -10.58 13.66
N ASN A 90 1.63 -11.75 14.29
CA ASN A 90 0.46 -12.05 15.14
C ASN A 90 0.36 -11.11 16.34
N ARG A 91 1.49 -10.75 16.98
CA ARG A 91 1.55 -9.81 18.10
C ARG A 91 1.09 -8.42 17.66
N PHE A 92 1.64 -7.89 16.56
CA PHE A 92 1.20 -6.62 15.97
C PHE A 92 -0.29 -6.62 15.61
N THR A 93 -0.76 -7.69 14.96
CA THR A 93 -2.16 -7.84 14.51
C THR A 93 -3.14 -7.76 15.69
N ARG A 94 -2.81 -8.31 16.87
CA ARG A 94 -3.66 -8.19 18.08
C ARG A 94 -3.75 -6.75 18.59
N VAL A 95 -2.62 -6.05 18.61
CA VAL A 95 -2.56 -4.65 19.08
C VAL A 95 -3.41 -3.76 18.17
N VAL A 96 -3.27 -3.89 16.86
CA VAL A 96 -4.01 -3.11 15.87
C VAL A 96 -5.51 -3.40 15.91
N LYS A 97 -5.89 -4.66 16.17
CA LYS A 97 -7.29 -5.05 16.35
C LYS A 97 -7.95 -4.25 17.47
N VAL A 98 -7.31 -4.15 18.63
CA VAL A 98 -7.85 -3.42 19.80
C VAL A 98 -8.11 -1.95 19.46
N TYR A 99 -7.23 -1.29 18.71
CA TYR A 99 -7.45 0.12 18.32
C TYR A 99 -8.56 0.31 17.29
N ASN A 100 -8.83 -0.73 16.51
CA ASN A 100 -9.88 -0.75 15.52
C ASN A 100 -11.25 -1.15 16.10
N GLU A 101 -11.28 -1.63 17.35
CA GLU A 101 -12.54 -1.93 18.02
C GLU A 101 -13.40 -0.66 18.15
N GLY A 102 -14.64 -0.75 17.62
CA GLY A 102 -15.60 0.35 17.66
C GLY A 102 -15.53 1.34 16.49
N MET A 103 -14.79 1.06 15.41
CA MET A 103 -14.84 1.83 14.16
C MET A 103 -15.97 1.39 13.20
N GLY A 104 -16.74 0.36 13.55
CA GLY A 104 -17.89 -0.12 12.78
C GLY A 104 -17.54 -0.99 11.56
N ASN A 105 -16.28 -1.02 11.14
CA ASN A 105 -15.78 -1.95 10.12
C ASN A 105 -15.44 -3.31 10.74
N ARG A 106 -15.58 -4.38 9.96
CA ARG A 106 -15.14 -5.72 10.39
C ARG A 106 -13.62 -5.76 10.40
N TRP A 107 -13.07 -6.37 11.45
CA TRP A 107 -11.62 -6.50 11.62
C TRP A 107 -10.96 -7.19 10.42
N GLU A 108 -11.61 -8.20 9.85
CA GLU A 108 -11.12 -8.96 8.71
C GLU A 108 -10.98 -8.08 7.45
N ASP A 109 -11.89 -7.11 7.26
CA ASP A 109 -11.83 -6.19 6.13
C ASP A 109 -10.66 -5.20 6.31
N ILE A 110 -10.44 -4.71 7.53
CA ILE A 110 -9.29 -3.83 7.87
C ILE A 110 -7.97 -4.60 7.68
N LYS A 111 -7.88 -5.79 8.27
CA LYS A 111 -6.68 -6.63 8.19
C LYS A 111 -6.32 -6.96 6.72
N ASN A 112 -7.32 -7.28 5.90
CA ASN A 112 -7.11 -7.54 4.47
C ASN A 112 -6.56 -6.32 3.71
N GLY A 113 -7.02 -5.11 4.05
CA GLY A 113 -6.48 -3.88 3.46
C GLY A 113 -5.02 -3.67 3.83
N LEU A 114 -4.71 -3.68 5.13
CA LEU A 114 -3.34 -3.49 5.64
C LEU A 114 -2.35 -4.52 5.10
N PHE A 115 -2.75 -5.79 5.00
CA PHE A 115 -1.89 -6.86 4.52
C PHE A 115 -1.67 -6.76 3.00
N ALA A 116 -2.69 -6.32 2.25
CA ALA A 116 -2.54 -6.05 0.83
C ALA A 116 -1.58 -4.88 0.57
N GLU A 117 -1.73 -3.77 1.31
CA GLU A 117 -0.82 -2.61 1.24
C GLU A 117 0.63 -3.02 1.55
N ALA A 118 0.83 -3.76 2.63
CA ALA A 118 2.15 -4.27 3.00
C ALA A 118 2.73 -5.19 1.93
N ALA A 119 1.94 -6.11 1.36
CA ALA A 119 2.41 -7.01 0.31
C ALA A 119 2.84 -6.26 -0.96
N VAL A 120 2.09 -5.22 -1.37
CA VAL A 120 2.45 -4.35 -2.50
C VAL A 120 3.76 -3.61 -2.19
N ALA A 121 3.87 -3.02 -1.00
CA ALA A 121 5.07 -2.30 -0.58
C ALA A 121 6.32 -3.21 -0.52
N ILE A 122 6.20 -4.43 0.00
CA ILE A 122 7.28 -5.43 0.01
C ILE A 122 7.71 -5.78 -1.41
N SER A 123 6.74 -6.05 -2.29
CA SER A 123 7.00 -6.39 -3.69
C SER A 123 7.76 -5.28 -4.41
N LEU A 124 7.33 -4.02 -4.24
CA LEU A 124 8.00 -2.86 -4.84
C LEU A 124 9.40 -2.63 -4.28
N LYS A 125 9.61 -2.80 -2.96
CA LYS A 125 10.96 -2.73 -2.37
C LYS A 125 11.87 -3.85 -2.87
N GLN A 126 11.35 -5.07 -3.06
CA GLN A 126 12.12 -6.18 -3.65
C GLN A 126 12.52 -5.92 -5.11
N LEU A 127 11.72 -5.13 -5.84
CA LEU A 127 12.01 -4.66 -7.19
C LEU A 127 12.99 -3.48 -7.23
N GLY A 128 13.42 -2.96 -6.07
CA GLY A 128 14.39 -1.87 -5.97
C GLY A 128 13.78 -0.46 -5.90
N PHE A 129 12.46 -0.33 -5.82
CA PHE A 129 11.82 0.98 -5.63
C PHE A 129 11.99 1.48 -4.19
N GLU A 130 12.05 2.81 -4.04
CA GLU A 130 11.87 3.46 -2.76
C GLU A 130 10.37 3.64 -2.50
N VAL A 131 9.88 3.04 -1.41
CA VAL A 131 8.48 3.06 -0.99
C VAL A 131 8.37 3.77 0.34
N TYR A 132 7.47 4.75 0.38
CA TYR A 132 7.14 5.60 1.51
C TYR A 132 5.67 5.44 1.89
N LEU A 133 5.38 5.66 3.16
CA LEU A 133 4.03 5.74 3.65
C LEU A 133 3.53 7.19 3.58
N PRO A 134 2.28 7.40 3.16
CA PRO A 134 1.66 8.72 3.10
C PRO A 134 1.65 9.37 4.48
N ASP A 135 1.68 10.70 4.49
CA ASP A 135 1.31 11.43 5.70
C ASP A 135 -0.22 11.44 5.90
N PHE A 136 -0.69 12.15 6.92
CA PHE A 136 -2.12 12.20 7.21
C PHE A 136 -2.95 12.88 6.09
N GLU A 137 -2.40 13.89 5.42
CA GLU A 137 -3.12 14.60 4.37
C GLU A 137 -3.15 13.80 3.07
N ASP A 138 -2.01 13.21 2.69
CA ASP A 138 -1.89 12.28 1.56
C ASP A 138 -2.87 11.08 1.70
N ASP A 139 -2.97 10.50 2.89
CA ASP A 139 -3.88 9.37 3.19
C ASP A 139 -5.36 9.79 3.18
N THR A 140 -5.70 10.86 3.91
CA THR A 140 -7.12 11.18 4.14
C THR A 140 -7.75 12.04 3.06
N VAL A 141 -7.00 12.96 2.46
CA VAL A 141 -7.46 13.83 1.38
C VAL A 141 -7.12 13.19 0.03
N GLY A 142 -5.87 12.77 -0.13
CA GLY A 142 -5.38 12.14 -1.36
C GLY A 142 -5.89 10.71 -1.56
N ASN A 143 -6.31 10.00 -0.52
CA ASN A 143 -6.62 8.55 -0.58
C ASN A 143 -5.45 7.75 -1.17
N ILE A 144 -4.23 8.10 -0.76
CA ILE A 144 -2.99 7.47 -1.21
C ILE A 144 -2.54 6.55 -0.10
N ASP A 145 -2.31 5.27 -0.40
CA ASP A 145 -1.85 4.30 0.61
C ASP A 145 -0.33 4.15 0.59
N LEU A 146 0.31 4.36 -0.57
CA LEU A 146 1.76 4.27 -0.75
C LEU A 146 2.26 5.37 -1.70
N VAL A 147 3.46 5.86 -1.46
CA VAL A 147 4.17 6.77 -2.37
C VAL A 147 5.46 6.11 -2.82
N VAL A 148 5.67 6.02 -4.12
CA VAL A 148 6.77 5.22 -4.68
C VAL A 148 7.57 6.03 -5.69
N LYS A 149 8.89 5.86 -5.68
CA LYS A 149 9.79 6.40 -6.69
C LYS A 149 10.88 5.38 -7.03
N ASP A 150 11.43 5.48 -8.23
CA ASP A 150 12.63 4.73 -8.60
C ASP A 150 13.86 5.62 -8.37
N PRO A 151 14.76 5.29 -7.43
CA PRO A 151 15.97 6.08 -7.20
C PRO A 151 16.94 6.06 -8.39
N ASN A 152 16.79 5.10 -9.31
CA ASN A 152 17.65 4.96 -10.48
C ASN A 152 17.14 5.75 -11.70
N GLU A 153 15.87 6.15 -11.72
CA GLU A 153 15.29 6.94 -12.81
C GLU A 153 15.68 8.42 -12.65
N THR A 154 16.70 8.82 -13.41
CA THR A 154 17.27 10.17 -13.36
C THR A 154 16.94 11.02 -14.58
N GLN A 155 16.44 10.42 -15.68
CA GLN A 155 16.17 11.14 -16.91
C GLN A 155 14.79 11.80 -16.87
N VAL A 156 13.79 11.05 -16.42
CA VAL A 156 12.42 11.54 -16.24
C VAL A 156 11.92 11.13 -14.85
N PRO A 157 12.39 11.82 -13.78
CA PRO A 157 12.04 11.43 -12.42
C PRO A 157 10.53 11.48 -12.23
N TYR A 158 10.00 10.44 -11.60
CA TYR A 158 8.58 10.31 -11.34
C TYR A 158 8.30 9.96 -9.89
N VAL A 159 7.08 10.29 -9.48
CA VAL A 159 6.48 9.86 -8.21
C VAL A 159 5.20 9.12 -8.56
N LEU A 160 5.00 7.96 -7.96
CA LEU A 160 3.81 7.13 -8.10
C LEU A 160 3.02 7.16 -6.79
N PRO A 161 1.99 8.01 -6.66
CA PRO A 161 0.98 7.85 -5.64
C PRO A 161 0.14 6.61 -5.95
N ILE A 162 0.04 5.66 -5.01
CA ILE A 162 -0.63 4.39 -5.21
C ILE A 162 -1.80 4.25 -4.23
N GLN A 163 -2.98 3.95 -4.76
CA GLN A 163 -4.10 3.39 -3.98
C GLN A 163 -4.15 1.88 -4.18
N VAL A 164 -4.13 1.14 -3.08
CA VAL A 164 -4.33 -0.30 -3.02
C VAL A 164 -5.77 -0.62 -2.63
N LYS A 165 -6.36 -1.62 -3.28
CA LYS A 165 -7.59 -2.28 -2.82
C LYS A 165 -7.42 -3.79 -2.92
N SER A 166 -8.09 -4.52 -2.04
CA SER A 166 -8.12 -5.98 -2.09
C SER A 166 -9.55 -6.51 -2.22
N SER A 167 -9.69 -7.62 -2.96
CA SER A 167 -10.97 -8.33 -3.10
C SER A 167 -10.73 -9.82 -3.26
N SER A 168 -11.51 -10.65 -2.56
CA SER A 168 -11.46 -12.10 -2.80
C SER A 168 -12.09 -12.52 -4.13
N ASN A 169 -12.81 -11.61 -4.80
CA ASN A 169 -13.47 -11.84 -6.08
C ASN A 169 -12.61 -11.42 -7.29
N ILE A 170 -11.41 -10.88 -7.13
CA ILE A 170 -10.51 -10.59 -8.27
C ILE A 170 -9.56 -11.79 -8.48
N LYS A 171 -9.39 -12.23 -9.73
CA LYS A 171 -8.64 -13.46 -10.07
C LYS A 171 -7.14 -13.25 -10.24
N SER A 172 -6.71 -12.04 -10.55
CA SER A 172 -5.31 -11.67 -10.78
C SER A 172 -5.09 -10.21 -10.38
N VAL A 173 -3.83 -9.80 -10.30
CA VAL A 173 -3.50 -8.41 -9.98
C VAL A 173 -3.94 -7.50 -11.13
N VAL A 174 -4.56 -6.38 -10.78
CA VAL A 174 -4.85 -5.29 -11.71
C VAL A 174 -4.05 -4.08 -11.28
N VAL A 175 -3.21 -3.57 -12.17
CA VAL A 175 -2.53 -2.30 -11.97
C VAL A 175 -2.92 -1.38 -13.12
N GLY A 176 -3.47 -0.23 -12.79
CA GLY A 176 -3.92 0.73 -13.79
C GLY A 176 -3.54 2.15 -13.39
N ARG A 177 -3.32 3.00 -14.40
CA ARG A 177 -3.18 4.43 -14.19
C ARG A 177 -4.54 5.00 -13.80
N ILE A 178 -4.55 5.90 -12.82
CA ILE A 178 -5.72 6.71 -12.50
C ILE A 178 -5.64 7.98 -13.36
N ASP A 179 -6.60 8.16 -14.26
CA ASP A 179 -6.74 9.37 -15.04
C ASP A 179 -8.19 9.85 -15.14
N ASN A 180 -8.37 11.08 -15.64
CA ASN A 180 -9.68 11.75 -15.71
C ASN A 180 -10.55 11.29 -16.89
N LYS A 181 -10.03 10.48 -17.82
CA LYS A 181 -10.67 10.27 -19.14
C LYS A 181 -11.02 8.83 -19.41
N ASP A 182 -10.23 7.90 -18.91
CA ASP A 182 -10.31 6.48 -19.25
C ASP A 182 -10.08 5.65 -17.97
N PHE A 183 -11.16 5.36 -17.26
CA PHE A 183 -11.18 4.38 -16.16
C PHE A 183 -11.06 2.95 -16.71
N THR A 184 -10.09 2.71 -17.60
CA THR A 184 -9.70 1.40 -18.15
C THR A 184 -9.47 0.38 -17.05
N ILE A 185 -8.99 0.83 -15.88
CA ILE A 185 -8.87 -0.03 -14.71
C ILE A 185 -10.19 -0.65 -14.25
N LEU A 186 -11.34 0.04 -14.41
CA LEU A 186 -12.65 -0.52 -14.06
C LEU A 186 -13.05 -1.66 -15.02
N GLU A 187 -12.70 -1.54 -16.30
CA GLU A 187 -12.90 -2.59 -17.31
C GLU A 187 -11.99 -3.79 -17.02
N ASP A 188 -10.73 -3.53 -16.67
CA ASP A 188 -9.78 -4.59 -16.29
C ASP A 188 -10.24 -5.34 -15.03
N ILE A 189 -10.74 -4.61 -14.02
CA ILE A 189 -11.34 -5.21 -12.82
C ILE A 189 -12.51 -6.12 -13.19
N GLU A 190 -13.43 -5.65 -14.04
CA GLU A 190 -14.60 -6.42 -14.45
C GLU A 190 -14.19 -7.68 -15.24
N SER A 191 -13.22 -7.56 -16.15
CA SER A 191 -12.71 -8.68 -16.95
C SER A 191 -12.06 -9.79 -16.11
N LYS A 192 -11.47 -9.42 -14.97
CA LYS A 192 -10.79 -10.30 -14.02
C LYS A 192 -11.67 -10.66 -12.82
N TRP A 193 -12.93 -10.23 -12.80
CA TRP A 193 -13.85 -10.48 -11.69
C TRP A 193 -14.41 -11.90 -11.73
N ASP A 194 -14.45 -12.53 -10.56
CA ASP A 194 -15.15 -13.79 -10.38
C ASP A 194 -16.58 -13.57 -9.93
N PHE A 195 -17.51 -13.76 -10.87
CA PHE A 195 -18.95 -13.76 -10.57
C PHE A 195 -19.39 -15.03 -9.83
N GLY A 196 -18.58 -16.09 -9.83
CA GLY A 196 -18.90 -17.37 -9.20
C GLY A 196 -19.95 -18.16 -9.97
N LYS A 197 -20.64 -19.09 -9.28
CA LYS A 197 -21.73 -19.89 -9.86
C LYS A 197 -23.05 -19.08 -9.90
N PRO A 198 -23.99 -19.39 -10.83
CA PRO A 198 -25.22 -18.60 -11.08
C PRO A 198 -26.07 -18.23 -9.85
N HIS A 199 -26.05 -19.04 -8.79
CA HIS A 199 -26.82 -18.79 -7.56
C HIS A 199 -26.12 -17.88 -6.53
N GLN A 200 -24.86 -17.49 -6.77
CA GLN A 200 -24.10 -16.52 -5.97
C GLN A 200 -23.92 -15.16 -6.68
N ASN A 201 -24.34 -15.05 -7.95
CA ASN A 201 -24.10 -13.91 -8.83
C ASN A 201 -24.55 -12.56 -8.26
N ASN A 202 -25.68 -12.50 -7.52
CA ASN A 202 -26.20 -11.23 -7.02
C ASN A 202 -25.25 -10.57 -6.00
N ASN A 203 -24.62 -11.36 -5.12
CA ASN A 203 -23.66 -10.83 -4.15
C ASN A 203 -22.34 -10.41 -4.82
N SER A 204 -21.89 -11.12 -5.84
CA SER A 204 -20.67 -10.80 -6.57
C SER A 204 -20.80 -9.52 -7.40
N ALA A 205 -21.96 -9.30 -8.04
CA ALA A 205 -22.25 -8.08 -8.79
C ALA A 205 -22.35 -6.85 -7.87
N GLU A 206 -23.06 -6.95 -6.75
CA GLU A 206 -23.13 -5.86 -5.77
C GLU A 206 -21.75 -5.48 -5.19
N ARG A 207 -20.88 -6.48 -4.98
CA ARG A 207 -19.50 -6.24 -4.51
C ARG A 207 -18.67 -5.54 -5.56
N LEU A 208 -18.78 -5.93 -6.84
CA LEU A 208 -18.11 -5.26 -7.95
C LEU A 208 -18.55 -3.80 -8.03
N GLU A 209 -19.86 -3.54 -8.01
CA GLU A 209 -20.41 -2.19 -8.07
C GLU A 209 -19.92 -1.34 -6.88
N LYS A 210 -19.91 -1.91 -5.66
CA LYS A 210 -19.37 -1.23 -4.46
C LYS A 210 -17.88 -0.93 -4.60
N LEU A 211 -17.08 -1.85 -5.13
CA LEU A 211 -15.65 -1.65 -5.37
C LEU A 211 -15.44 -0.54 -6.41
N GLN A 212 -16.11 -0.61 -7.56
CA GLN A 212 -16.00 0.37 -8.63
C GLN A 212 -16.41 1.76 -8.16
N LYS A 213 -17.52 1.89 -7.42
CA LYS A 213 -17.95 3.17 -6.82
C LYS A 213 -16.92 3.74 -5.84
N LYS A 214 -16.38 2.90 -4.95
CA LYS A 214 -15.34 3.33 -4.01
C LYS A 214 -14.08 3.76 -4.74
N LEU A 215 -13.62 2.96 -5.71
CA LEU A 215 -12.41 3.26 -6.48
C LEU A 215 -12.57 4.53 -7.30
N ALA A 216 -13.73 4.75 -7.94
CA ALA A 216 -14.02 5.98 -8.66
C ALA A 216 -13.98 7.20 -7.74
N HIS A 217 -14.56 7.08 -6.53
CA HIS A 217 -14.52 8.14 -5.53
C HIS A 217 -13.09 8.44 -5.06
N THR A 218 -12.32 7.43 -4.64
CA THR A 218 -10.94 7.63 -4.19
C THR A 218 -10.03 8.13 -5.30
N SER A 219 -10.24 7.65 -6.53
CA SER A 219 -9.52 8.13 -7.72
C SER A 219 -9.79 9.60 -8.00
N TYR A 220 -11.04 10.04 -7.91
CA TYR A 220 -11.38 11.46 -8.09
C TYR A 220 -10.72 12.33 -7.01
N SER A 221 -10.82 11.92 -5.74
CA SER A 221 -10.17 12.62 -4.62
C SER A 221 -8.65 12.71 -4.80
N MET A 222 -8.01 11.61 -5.21
CA MET A 222 -6.58 11.58 -5.51
C MET A 222 -6.22 12.56 -6.63
N LEU A 223 -6.96 12.55 -7.75
CA LEU A 223 -6.69 13.44 -8.87
C LEU A 223 -6.89 14.91 -8.51
N GLU A 224 -7.92 15.24 -7.73
CA GLU A 224 -8.16 16.60 -7.23
C GLU A 224 -7.03 17.06 -6.31
N TYR A 225 -6.62 16.21 -5.37
CA TYR A 225 -5.51 16.47 -4.46
C TYR A 225 -4.20 16.71 -5.22
N LEU A 226 -3.82 15.79 -6.13
CA LEU A 226 -2.58 15.88 -6.89
C LEU A 226 -2.58 17.04 -7.91
N ALA A 227 -3.74 17.48 -8.40
CA ALA A 227 -3.84 18.66 -9.26
C ALA A 227 -3.34 19.93 -8.55
N SER A 228 -3.52 20.02 -7.22
CA SER A 228 -3.01 21.15 -6.42
C SER A 228 -1.48 21.16 -6.31
N LEU A 229 -0.84 19.99 -6.47
CA LEU A 229 0.61 19.80 -6.37
C LEU A 229 1.32 19.87 -7.74
N LYS A 230 0.59 19.63 -8.83
CA LYS A 230 1.15 19.49 -10.19
C LYS A 230 1.95 20.70 -10.68
N ASN A 231 1.59 21.91 -10.24
CA ASN A 231 2.30 23.14 -10.63
C ASN A 231 3.55 23.43 -9.78
N LYS A 232 3.83 22.61 -8.77
CA LYS A 232 4.93 22.80 -7.81
C LYS A 232 6.14 21.90 -8.11
N THR A 233 6.12 21.09 -9.18
CA THR A 233 7.15 20.08 -9.43
C THR A 233 7.60 20.01 -10.87
N THR A 234 8.86 19.61 -11.06
CA THR A 234 9.42 19.16 -12.35
C THR A 234 9.25 17.64 -12.54
N LYS A 235 8.91 16.90 -11.47
CA LYS A 235 8.76 15.45 -11.49
C LYS A 235 7.40 15.06 -12.08
N ARG A 236 7.38 13.95 -12.82
CA ARG A 236 6.12 13.41 -13.36
C ARG A 236 5.36 12.69 -12.26
N ILE A 237 4.17 13.17 -11.90
CA ILE A 237 3.28 12.48 -10.97
C ILE A 237 2.38 11.52 -11.76
N ILE A 238 2.44 10.23 -11.44
CA ILE A 238 1.65 9.18 -12.11
C ILE A 238 0.81 8.45 -11.06
N PRO A 239 -0.45 8.85 -10.85
CA PRO A 239 -1.30 8.17 -9.89
C PRO A 239 -1.72 6.78 -10.40
N ILE A 240 -1.63 5.79 -9.52
CA ILE A 240 -1.82 4.37 -9.81
C ILE A 240 -2.88 3.79 -8.86
N ALA A 241 -3.70 2.89 -9.38
CA ALA A 241 -4.49 1.98 -8.55
C ALA A 241 -3.99 0.54 -8.73
N VAL A 242 -3.85 -0.16 -7.61
CA VAL A 242 -3.47 -1.58 -7.54
C VAL A 242 -4.61 -2.34 -6.87
N ILE A 243 -5.21 -3.27 -7.60
CA ILE A 243 -6.25 -4.16 -7.08
C ILE A 243 -5.66 -5.56 -6.96
N VAL A 244 -5.61 -6.05 -5.73
CA VAL A 244 -4.99 -7.34 -5.43
C VAL A 244 -6.06 -8.39 -5.13
N PRO A 245 -5.87 -9.63 -5.59
CA PRO A 245 -6.58 -10.78 -5.05
C PRO A 245 -6.45 -10.84 -3.53
N GLY A 246 -7.53 -11.24 -2.84
CA GLY A 246 -7.51 -11.42 -1.39
C GLY A 246 -6.46 -12.46 -0.97
N GLY A 247 -6.05 -12.46 0.31
CA GLY A 247 -5.04 -13.38 0.81
C GLY A 247 -5.51 -14.83 1.02
N GLU A 248 -4.70 -15.63 1.72
CA GLU A 248 -4.99 -17.03 2.12
C GLU A 248 -6.47 -17.24 2.49
N GLY A 249 -7.17 -18.07 1.71
CA GLY A 249 -8.63 -18.29 1.80
C GLY A 249 -9.43 -17.81 0.58
N SER A 250 -8.81 -17.03 -0.32
CA SER A 250 -9.32 -16.80 -1.68
C SER A 250 -8.91 -17.94 -2.62
N GLU A 251 -9.58 -18.05 -3.79
CA GLU A 251 -9.19 -19.05 -4.80
C GLU A 251 -7.82 -18.76 -5.41
N ASN A 252 -7.41 -17.48 -5.47
CA ASN A 252 -6.16 -17.03 -6.07
C ASN A 252 -5.40 -16.13 -5.08
N PRO A 253 -4.82 -16.66 -3.99
CA PRO A 253 -4.19 -15.85 -2.97
C PRO A 253 -2.89 -15.23 -3.49
N MET A 254 -2.73 -13.91 -3.33
CA MET A 254 -1.51 -13.18 -3.72
C MET A 254 -0.64 -12.73 -2.54
N PHE A 255 -1.13 -12.92 -1.32
CA PHE A 255 -0.37 -12.69 -0.10
C PHE A 255 -0.83 -13.59 1.04
N SER A 256 0.07 -13.81 2.00
CA SER A 256 -0.20 -14.57 3.21
C SER A 256 -1.03 -13.77 4.22
N MET A 257 -2.18 -14.31 4.65
CA MET A 257 -2.98 -13.70 5.74
C MET A 257 -2.34 -13.88 7.13
N ARG A 258 -1.23 -14.60 7.22
CA ARG A 258 -0.46 -14.81 8.46
C ARG A 258 0.69 -13.84 8.61
N THR A 259 1.32 -13.45 7.50
CA THR A 259 2.58 -12.71 7.50
C THR A 259 2.59 -11.48 6.61
N ALA A 260 1.55 -11.24 5.79
CA ALA A 260 1.51 -10.24 4.72
C ALA A 260 2.57 -10.44 3.61
N THR A 261 3.26 -11.58 3.59
CA THR A 261 4.29 -11.89 2.59
C THR A 261 3.66 -12.04 1.20
N PRO A 262 4.25 -11.43 0.14
CA PRO A 262 3.92 -11.73 -1.26
C PRO A 262 3.92 -13.22 -1.56
N VAL A 263 3.06 -13.69 -2.45
CA VAL A 263 3.17 -15.05 -3.00
C VAL A 263 4.17 -15.09 -4.15
N GLY A 264 5.03 -16.10 -4.14
CA GLY A 264 6.06 -16.35 -5.17
C GLY A 264 7.35 -15.56 -4.96
N LYS A 265 8.35 -15.82 -5.79
CA LYS A 265 9.62 -15.06 -5.80
C LYS A 265 9.54 -13.84 -6.71
N THR A 266 10.29 -12.78 -6.41
CA THR A 266 10.17 -11.46 -7.05
C THR A 266 10.07 -11.46 -8.58
N PHE A 267 10.89 -12.27 -9.27
CA PHE A 267 10.94 -12.34 -10.73
C PHE A 267 10.53 -13.71 -11.29
N GLU A 268 9.89 -14.54 -10.48
CA GLU A 268 9.28 -15.77 -10.95
C GLU A 268 8.00 -15.43 -11.73
N GLU A 269 7.86 -15.97 -12.94
CA GLU A 269 6.68 -15.74 -13.77
C GLU A 269 5.39 -16.08 -13.02
N GLY A 270 4.45 -15.13 -12.97
CA GLY A 270 3.19 -15.28 -12.23
C GLY A 270 3.31 -15.07 -10.72
N SER A 271 4.46 -14.60 -10.22
CA SER A 271 4.56 -14.13 -8.85
C SER A 271 3.88 -12.78 -8.66
N PHE A 272 3.52 -12.46 -7.42
CA PHE A 272 2.86 -11.20 -7.10
C PHE A 272 3.68 -9.96 -7.50
N ALA A 273 5.00 -9.99 -7.25
CA ALA A 273 5.87 -8.87 -7.59
C ALA A 273 6.10 -8.73 -9.10
N SER A 274 6.26 -9.84 -9.83
CA SER A 274 6.40 -9.81 -11.30
C SER A 274 5.15 -9.24 -11.97
N GLU A 275 3.94 -9.65 -11.54
CA GLU A 275 2.68 -9.13 -12.08
C GLU A 275 2.50 -7.62 -11.86
N ILE A 276 2.95 -7.10 -10.70
CA ILE A 276 2.94 -5.66 -10.41
C ILE A 276 3.93 -4.94 -11.32
N TYR A 277 5.17 -5.45 -11.41
CA TYR A 277 6.24 -4.83 -12.20
C TYR A 277 5.87 -4.73 -13.68
N ASP A 278 5.42 -5.84 -14.29
CA ASP A 278 5.10 -5.91 -15.72
C ASP A 278 4.00 -4.92 -16.13
N GLN A 279 3.09 -4.60 -15.22
CA GLN A 279 2.02 -3.62 -15.46
C GLN A 279 2.49 -2.19 -15.17
N LEU A 280 3.26 -1.97 -14.10
CA LEU A 280 3.84 -0.66 -13.80
C LEU A 280 4.80 -0.20 -14.90
N GLU A 281 5.67 -1.07 -15.40
CA GLU A 281 6.60 -0.77 -16.50
C GLU A 281 5.84 -0.26 -17.73
N LYS A 282 4.73 -0.92 -18.09
CA LYS A 282 3.84 -0.49 -19.17
C LYS A 282 3.18 0.85 -18.90
N ILE A 283 2.94 1.25 -17.65
CA ILE A 283 2.32 2.55 -17.36
C ILE A 283 3.39 3.65 -17.35
N ILE A 284 4.57 3.36 -16.82
CA ILE A 284 5.65 4.33 -16.63
C ILE A 284 6.33 4.65 -17.98
N TYR A 285 6.60 3.63 -18.79
CA TYR A 285 7.43 3.76 -19.99
C TYR A 285 6.64 3.73 -21.31
N LYS A 286 5.33 3.48 -21.27
CA LYS A 286 4.48 3.48 -22.47
C LYS A 286 3.71 4.80 -22.57
N GLU A 287 4.34 5.76 -23.24
CA GLU A 287 3.79 6.63 -24.30
C GLU A 287 4.82 7.71 -24.70
N GLU A 288 5.89 7.29 -25.38
CA GLU A 288 6.67 8.15 -26.32
C GLU A 288 6.70 7.50 -27.72
N GLY A 289 5.58 6.92 -28.17
CA GLY A 289 5.56 6.10 -29.39
C GLY A 289 4.29 6.15 -30.23
N VAL A 290 3.37 7.10 -30.02
CA VAL A 290 2.22 7.31 -30.92
C VAL A 290 1.89 8.80 -31.02
N ASN A 291 2.66 9.51 -31.85
CA ASN A 291 2.24 10.61 -32.74
C ASN A 291 3.50 11.22 -33.39
N GLU A 292 4.08 10.48 -34.36
CA GLU A 292 4.72 11.08 -35.54
C GLU A 292 3.78 10.93 -36.74
#